data_AF-A0A3L8Q1U9-F1
#
_entry.id   AF-A0A3L8Q1U9-F1
#
_cell.length_a   1.000
_cell.length_b   1.000
_cell.length_c   1.000
_cell.angle_alpha   90.00
_cell.angle_beta   90.00
_cell.angle_gamma   90.00
#
_symmetry.space_group_name_H-M   'P 1'
#
loop_
_entity.id
_entity.type
_entity.pdbx_description
1 polymer ?
#
loop_
_entity_poly.entity_id
_entity_poly.type
_entity_poly.pdbx_seq_one_letter_code
_entity_poly.pdbx_strand_id
1 'polypeptide(L)'
;MSSSNLDAVAEEFKHWQIPDVSEESSEKQNLFGRTQAQSLPQIEEESFTPPTLAEIEALQQQAEQEAREQGFQQGFNQGLEKGKLEGLEKGHEEGFAQGKEQGLEQGLAEAKEILLRLEQLVQQLEQPLSVVDTQIEASLVMLSSSLAKAIVATEIQTNPQHIHNVLRQGIESLPLKNQPVNVRLNPQDVELVEQAYSATMLEKKQWQFEADPSLSVGDCFIESQKSAVDLTVKNRTETVLVALTEQQYQLEKQLQQALLEQTQKAVAIPTQEVPTPNESSENQETQEQA
;
A
#
# COMPACT_ATOMS: atom_id res chain seq x y z
N MET A 1 3.42 -41.97 -53.30
CA MET A 1 4.62 -42.76 -53.66
C MET A 1 4.88 -43.66 -52.48
N SER A 2 4.61 -44.94 -52.72
CA SER A 2 4.72 -46.04 -51.77
C SER A 2 6.16 -46.31 -51.37
N SER A 3 6.30 -46.99 -50.22
CA SER A 3 7.49 -47.77 -49.84
C SER A 3 8.65 -46.88 -49.40
N SER A 4 9.39 -47.09 -48.33
CA SER A 4 9.86 -48.35 -47.77
C SER A 4 10.35 -48.04 -46.35
N ASN A 5 9.57 -48.36 -45.33
CA ASN A 5 10.07 -48.40 -43.94
C ASN A 5 10.06 -49.85 -43.46
N LEU A 6 10.57 -50.73 -44.34
CA LEU A 6 10.70 -52.18 -44.17
C LEU A 6 12.13 -52.66 -44.50
N ASP A 7 13.05 -51.75 -44.86
CA ASP A 7 14.43 -52.10 -45.25
C ASP A 7 15.48 -51.90 -44.16
N ALA A 8 15.13 -51.31 -43.00
CA ALA A 8 16.07 -51.16 -41.89
C ALA A 8 16.19 -52.42 -41.00
N VAL A 9 15.33 -53.42 -41.20
CA VAL A 9 15.37 -54.72 -40.49
C VAL A 9 16.08 -55.79 -41.34
N ALA A 10 16.45 -55.47 -42.58
CA ALA A 10 17.02 -56.43 -43.55
C ALA A 10 18.57 -56.47 -43.58
N GLU A 11 19.26 -55.53 -42.94
CA GLU A 11 20.74 -55.50 -42.89
C GLU A 11 21.31 -56.29 -41.69
N GLU A 12 20.50 -56.66 -40.70
CA GLU A 12 20.96 -57.43 -39.51
C GLU A 12 20.83 -58.96 -39.66
N PHE A 13 20.36 -59.44 -40.83
CA PHE A 13 20.15 -60.87 -41.12
C PHE A 13 21.07 -61.46 -42.20
N LYS A 14 22.10 -60.74 -42.67
CA LYS A 14 23.01 -61.21 -43.75
C LYS A 14 24.18 -62.11 -43.31
N HIS A 15 24.33 -62.42 -42.02
CA HIS A 15 25.48 -63.21 -41.53
C HIS A 15 25.17 -64.64 -41.11
N TRP A 16 23.96 -65.14 -41.36
CA TRP A 16 23.64 -66.55 -41.11
C TRP A 16 23.54 -67.34 -42.42
N GLN A 17 24.60 -68.06 -42.78
CA GLN A 17 24.58 -69.05 -43.85
C GLN A 17 24.12 -70.40 -43.28
N ILE A 18 23.17 -71.04 -43.97
CA ILE A 18 22.63 -72.35 -43.63
C ILE A 18 23.73 -73.40 -43.94
N PRO A 19 24.04 -74.35 -43.04
CA PRO A 19 25.02 -75.39 -43.32
C PRO A 19 24.50 -76.34 -44.40
N ASP A 20 25.35 -76.65 -45.38
CA ASP A 20 25.10 -77.63 -46.44
C ASP A 20 25.06 -79.05 -45.84
N VAL A 21 23.90 -79.71 -45.90
CA VAL A 21 23.68 -81.09 -45.39
C VAL A 21 23.74 -82.05 -46.58
N SER A 22 24.93 -82.21 -47.16
CA SER A 22 25.16 -83.14 -48.27
C SER A 22 26.41 -84.01 -48.10
N GLU A 23 27.13 -83.94 -46.97
CA GLU A 23 28.25 -84.85 -46.68
C GLU A 23 28.08 -85.55 -45.33
N GLU A 24 27.89 -86.87 -45.37
CA GLU A 24 27.95 -87.74 -44.21
C GLU A 24 29.38 -87.77 -43.65
N SER A 25 29.64 -86.94 -42.63
CA SER A 25 30.86 -87.02 -41.83
C SER A 25 30.59 -87.80 -40.56
N SER A 26 31.13 -89.03 -40.54
CA SER A 26 31.07 -89.97 -39.43
C SER A 26 32.09 -89.61 -38.34
N GLU A 27 31.86 -88.52 -37.63
CA GLU A 27 32.59 -88.22 -36.39
C GLU A 27 31.59 -87.73 -35.35
N LYS A 28 31.38 -88.52 -34.29
CA LYS A 28 30.48 -88.15 -33.19
C LYS A 28 31.07 -86.96 -32.44
N GLN A 29 30.77 -85.76 -32.92
CA GLN A 29 31.09 -84.51 -32.26
C GLN A 29 29.98 -84.15 -31.28
N ASN A 30 30.35 -83.80 -30.05
CA ASN A 30 29.42 -83.22 -29.09
C ASN A 30 28.97 -81.82 -29.57
N LEU A 31 27.84 -81.33 -29.05
CA LEU A 31 27.09 -80.11 -29.47
C LEU A 31 27.88 -78.78 -29.66
N PHE A 32 29.19 -78.76 -29.45
CA PHE A 32 30.06 -77.59 -29.56
C PHE A 32 31.26 -77.77 -30.53
N GLY A 33 31.24 -78.76 -31.44
CA GLY A 33 32.16 -78.81 -32.60
C GLY A 33 33.65 -78.92 -32.25
N ARG A 34 34.01 -79.70 -31.22
CA ARG A 34 35.40 -80.03 -30.89
C ARG A 34 35.70 -81.49 -31.24
N THR A 35 36.72 -81.71 -32.08
CA THR A 35 37.30 -83.04 -32.33
C THR A 35 38.04 -83.52 -31.09
N GLN A 36 37.56 -84.62 -30.50
CA GLN A 36 38.13 -85.18 -29.28
C GLN A 36 39.37 -86.02 -29.64
N ALA A 37 40.52 -85.36 -29.74
CA ALA A 37 41.83 -85.97 -29.58
C ALA A 37 42.65 -85.15 -28.57
N GLN A 38 42.06 -84.89 -27.41
CA GLN A 38 42.86 -84.69 -26.22
C GLN A 38 43.17 -86.08 -25.71
N SER A 39 44.43 -86.49 -25.87
CA SER A 39 45.03 -87.49 -25.00
C SER A 39 44.54 -87.20 -23.58
N LEU A 40 43.79 -88.12 -22.99
CA LEU A 40 43.55 -88.04 -21.56
C LEU A 40 44.95 -87.88 -20.96
N PRO A 41 45.27 -86.77 -20.25
CA PRO A 41 46.42 -86.82 -19.37
C PRO A 41 46.20 -88.08 -18.55
N GLN A 42 47.22 -88.94 -18.46
CA GLN A 42 47.20 -90.01 -17.49
C GLN A 42 46.72 -89.34 -16.20
N ILE A 43 45.58 -89.81 -15.70
CA ILE A 43 45.24 -89.55 -14.32
C ILE A 43 46.37 -90.29 -13.61
N GLU A 44 47.49 -89.60 -13.37
CA GLU A 44 48.24 -89.81 -12.15
C GLU A 44 47.13 -89.76 -11.12
N GLU A 45 46.78 -90.92 -10.57
CA GLU A 45 46.12 -90.99 -9.29
C GLU A 45 47.07 -90.24 -8.36
N GLU A 46 46.97 -88.91 -8.35
CA GLU A 46 47.34 -88.12 -7.20
C GLU A 46 46.59 -88.83 -6.09
N SER A 47 47.36 -89.55 -5.29
CA SER A 47 46.86 -90.14 -4.08
C SER A 47 46.13 -89.00 -3.39
N PHE A 48 44.80 -89.04 -3.38
CA PHE A 48 44.02 -88.33 -2.39
C PHE A 48 44.37 -89.01 -1.06
N THR A 49 45.59 -88.75 -0.59
CA THR A 49 45.85 -88.85 0.83
C THR A 49 44.87 -87.84 1.42
N PRO A 50 43.94 -88.28 2.29
CA PRO A 50 43.14 -87.32 3.02
C PRO A 50 44.12 -86.30 3.61
N PRO A 51 43.85 -84.99 3.45
CA PRO A 51 44.75 -83.96 3.91
C PRO A 51 45.18 -84.28 5.33
N THR A 52 46.46 -84.10 5.62
CA THR A 52 46.95 -84.38 6.96
C THR A 52 46.20 -83.50 7.95
N LEU A 53 45.93 -83.99 9.16
CA LEU A 53 45.12 -83.28 10.17
C LEU A 53 45.53 -81.79 10.32
N ALA A 54 46.83 -81.51 10.21
CA ALA A 54 47.41 -80.17 10.26
C ALA A 54 47.03 -79.26 9.07
N GLU A 55 46.89 -79.79 7.86
CA GLU A 55 46.49 -79.02 6.67
C GLU A 55 45.01 -78.65 6.73
N ILE A 56 44.16 -79.52 7.29
CA ILE A 56 42.73 -79.25 7.51
C ILE A 56 42.56 -78.13 8.56
N GLU A 57 43.33 -78.18 9.65
CA GLU A 57 43.32 -77.16 10.69
C GLU A 57 43.80 -75.80 10.17
N ALA A 58 44.86 -75.77 9.34
CA ALA A 58 45.35 -74.55 8.71
C ALA A 58 44.32 -73.92 7.75
N LEU A 59 43.63 -74.74 6.94
CA LEU A 59 42.55 -74.29 6.06
C LEU A 59 41.35 -73.77 6.84
N GLN A 60 40.97 -74.40 7.96
CA GLN A 60 39.92 -73.89 8.84
C GLN A 60 40.29 -72.53 9.46
N GLN A 61 41.50 -72.39 9.97
CA GLN A 61 41.97 -71.12 10.55
C GLN A 61 42.01 -69.99 9.51
N GLN A 62 42.48 -70.29 8.30
CA GLN A 62 42.48 -69.32 7.20
C GLN A 62 41.05 -68.93 6.79
N ALA A 63 40.15 -69.90 6.63
CA ALA A 63 38.75 -69.63 6.31
C ALA A 63 38.04 -68.82 7.40
N GLU A 64 38.37 -69.06 8.68
CA GLU A 64 37.82 -68.29 9.81
C GLU A 64 38.35 -66.85 9.82
N GLN A 65 39.64 -66.63 9.55
CA GLN A 65 40.23 -65.30 9.43
C GLN A 65 39.63 -64.52 8.25
N GLU A 66 39.56 -65.13 7.07
CA GLU A 66 38.97 -64.51 5.88
C GLU A 66 37.48 -64.21 6.10
N ALA A 67 36.71 -65.12 6.69
CA ALA A 67 35.30 -64.89 7.01
C ALA A 67 35.12 -63.75 8.03
N ARG A 68 36.02 -63.66 9.02
CA ARG A 68 36.00 -62.57 10.01
C ARG A 68 36.34 -61.22 9.39
N GLU A 69 37.35 -61.16 8.55
CA GLU A 69 37.73 -59.93 7.84
C GLU A 69 36.64 -59.47 6.87
N GLN A 70 36.07 -60.41 6.08
CA GLN A 70 34.95 -60.12 5.19
C GLN A 70 33.71 -59.66 5.96
N GLY A 71 33.36 -60.33 7.07
CA GLY A 71 32.23 -59.94 7.92
C GLY A 71 32.44 -58.56 8.57
N PHE A 72 33.66 -58.25 8.98
CA PHE A 72 34.01 -56.93 9.52
C PHE A 72 33.90 -55.84 8.45
N GLN A 73 34.48 -56.05 7.26
CA GLN A 73 34.41 -55.09 6.16
C GLN A 73 32.97 -54.86 5.68
N GLN A 74 32.19 -55.94 5.54
CA GLN A 74 30.78 -55.84 5.15
C GLN A 74 29.95 -55.10 6.21
N GLY A 75 30.09 -55.45 7.49
CA GLY A 75 29.39 -54.77 8.58
C GLY A 75 29.78 -53.30 8.71
N PHE A 76 31.06 -52.98 8.52
CA PHE A 76 31.56 -51.61 8.53
C PHE A 76 30.98 -50.78 7.37
N ASN A 77 31.04 -51.31 6.14
CA ASN A 77 30.49 -50.63 4.96
C ASN A 77 28.97 -50.45 5.06
N GLN A 78 28.24 -51.49 5.48
CA GLN A 78 26.78 -51.40 5.69
C GLN A 78 26.42 -50.39 6.79
N GLY A 79 27.17 -50.37 7.90
CA GLY A 79 26.97 -49.40 8.97
C GLY A 79 27.24 -47.96 8.53
N LEU A 80 28.27 -47.75 7.71
CA LEU A 80 28.61 -46.44 7.15
C LEU A 80 27.54 -45.96 6.16
N GLU A 81 27.11 -46.81 5.22
CA GLU A 81 26.06 -46.48 4.26
C GLU A 81 24.73 -46.18 4.95
N LYS A 82 24.34 -47.02 5.91
CA LYS A 82 23.11 -46.82 6.68
C LYS A 82 23.17 -45.56 7.53
N GLY A 83 24.27 -45.31 8.23
CA GLY A 83 24.45 -44.09 9.02
C GLY A 83 24.46 -42.83 8.15
N LYS A 84 25.02 -42.90 6.95
CA LYS A 84 25.00 -41.80 5.97
C LYS A 84 23.60 -41.52 5.45
N LEU A 85 22.83 -42.56 5.10
CA LEU A 85 21.44 -42.41 4.65
C LEU A 85 20.56 -41.84 5.76
N GLU A 86 20.62 -42.42 6.96
CA GLU A 86 19.85 -41.95 8.12
C GLU A 86 20.22 -40.51 8.51
N GLY A 87 21.50 -40.15 8.45
CA GLY A 87 21.96 -38.78 8.71
C GLY A 87 21.49 -37.78 7.66
N LEU A 88 21.43 -38.19 6.39
CA LEU A 88 20.93 -37.35 5.30
C LEU A 88 19.41 -37.15 5.41
N GLU A 89 18.66 -38.22 5.66
CA GLU A 89 17.20 -38.14 5.85
C GLU A 89 16.85 -37.25 7.05
N LYS A 90 17.48 -37.47 8.21
CA LYS A 90 17.25 -36.63 9.40
C LYS A 90 17.66 -35.18 9.18
N GLY A 91 18.83 -34.94 8.59
CA GLY A 91 19.29 -33.58 8.30
C GLY A 91 18.38 -32.85 7.30
N HIS A 92 17.81 -33.57 6.33
CA HIS A 92 16.86 -33.02 5.39
C HIS A 92 15.51 -32.71 6.04
N GLU A 93 14.98 -33.60 6.89
CA GLU A 93 13.74 -33.37 7.64
C GLU A 93 13.88 -32.18 8.62
N GLU A 94 14.97 -32.15 9.40
CA GLU A 94 15.25 -31.07 10.35
C GLU A 94 15.49 -29.74 9.62
N GLY A 95 16.29 -29.73 8.55
CA GLY A 95 16.54 -28.53 7.76
C GLY A 95 15.30 -28.01 7.06
N PHE A 96 14.44 -28.90 6.56
CA PHE A 96 13.16 -28.51 5.96
C PHE A 96 12.20 -27.93 7.00
N ALA A 97 12.10 -28.54 8.17
CA ALA A 97 11.27 -28.05 9.27
C ALA A 97 11.71 -26.66 9.74
N GLN A 98 13.02 -26.49 10.00
CA GLN A 98 13.59 -25.21 10.42
C GLN A 98 13.45 -24.14 9.34
N GLY A 99 13.75 -24.46 8.07
CA GLY A 99 13.62 -23.53 6.96
C GLY A 99 12.17 -23.08 6.74
N LYS A 100 11.21 -23.98 6.93
CA LYS A 100 9.78 -23.65 6.86
C LYS A 100 9.36 -22.72 7.99
N GLU A 101 9.80 -22.96 9.22
CA GLU A 101 9.49 -22.11 10.37
C GLU A 101 10.09 -20.71 10.21
N GLN A 102 11.37 -20.63 9.87
CA GLN A 102 12.06 -19.36 9.61
C GLN A 102 11.44 -18.58 8.45
N GLY A 103 11.12 -19.25 7.34
CA GLY A 103 10.48 -18.62 6.19
C GLY A 103 9.08 -18.09 6.51
N LEU A 104 8.33 -18.79 7.37
CA LEU A 104 7.03 -18.34 7.83
C LEU A 104 7.17 -17.11 8.75
N GLU A 105 8.10 -17.13 9.70
CA GLU A 105 8.35 -16.01 10.61
C GLU A 105 8.81 -14.76 9.85
N GLN A 106 9.77 -14.90 8.94
CA GLN A 106 10.24 -13.81 8.07
C GLN A 106 9.10 -13.27 7.19
N GLY A 107 8.34 -14.15 6.54
CA GLY A 107 7.21 -13.76 5.71
C GLY A 107 6.12 -13.03 6.51
N LEU A 108 5.86 -13.43 7.76
CA LEU A 108 4.93 -12.72 8.64
C LEU A 108 5.48 -11.35 9.08
N ALA A 109 6.78 -11.24 9.32
CA ALA A 109 7.40 -9.96 9.67
C ALA A 109 7.32 -8.97 8.50
N GLU A 110 7.72 -9.39 7.30
CA GLU A 110 7.62 -8.58 6.08
C GLU A 110 6.17 -8.18 5.77
N ALA A 111 5.22 -9.13 5.89
CA ALA A 111 3.80 -8.84 5.70
C ALA A 111 3.28 -7.80 6.69
N LYS A 112 3.72 -7.86 7.97
CA LYS A 112 3.35 -6.86 8.99
C LYS A 112 3.92 -5.48 8.66
N GLU A 113 5.16 -5.38 8.20
CA GLU A 113 5.74 -4.11 7.78
C GLU A 113 4.99 -3.50 6.60
N ILE A 114 4.66 -4.31 5.59
CA ILE A 114 3.88 -3.87 4.44
C ILE A 114 2.49 -3.40 4.88
N LEU A 115 1.83 -4.15 5.77
CA LEU A 115 0.52 -3.76 6.30
C LEU A 115 0.58 -2.43 7.06
N LEU A 116 1.60 -2.24 7.91
CA LEU A 116 1.77 -1.00 8.67
C LEU A 116 2.03 0.19 7.73
N ARG A 117 2.85 -0.01 6.69
CA ARG A 117 3.09 1.00 5.66
C ARG A 117 1.81 1.33 4.87
N LEU A 118 1.00 0.31 4.55
CA LEU A 118 -0.26 0.52 3.85
C LEU A 118 -1.25 1.27 4.72
N GLU A 119 -1.35 0.92 6.00
CA GLU A 119 -2.18 1.62 6.98
C GLU A 119 -1.78 3.09 7.11
N GLN A 120 -0.46 3.37 7.18
CA GLN A 120 0.05 4.74 7.16
C GLN A 120 -0.35 5.50 5.88
N LEU A 121 -0.23 4.88 4.70
CA LEU A 121 -0.64 5.50 3.44
C LEU A 121 -2.14 5.79 3.39
N VAL A 122 -2.98 4.89 3.91
CA VAL A 122 -4.43 5.09 4.00
C VAL A 122 -4.76 6.24 4.95
N GLN A 123 -4.12 6.30 6.13
CA GLN A 123 -4.29 7.40 7.08
C GLN A 123 -3.83 8.75 6.49
N GLN A 124 -2.76 8.75 5.68
CA GLN A 124 -2.30 9.93 4.94
C GLN A 124 -3.29 10.40 3.88
N LEU A 125 -4.11 9.51 3.32
CA LEU A 125 -5.14 9.85 2.34
C LEU A 125 -6.45 10.35 2.99
N GLU A 126 -6.80 9.84 4.17
CA GLU A 126 -8.04 10.18 4.86
C GLU A 126 -8.01 11.59 5.47
N GLN A 127 -6.89 11.98 6.09
CA GLN A 127 -6.77 13.29 6.75
C GLN A 127 -6.91 14.52 5.84
N PRO A 128 -6.38 14.57 4.59
CA PRO A 128 -6.57 15.73 3.73
C PRO A 128 -8.03 15.90 3.28
N LEU A 129 -8.83 14.84 3.22
CA LEU A 129 -10.22 14.93 2.77
C LEU A 129 -11.06 15.80 3.71
N SER A 130 -10.94 15.61 5.03
CA SER A 130 -11.72 16.40 6.00
C SER A 130 -11.33 17.88 6.02
N VAL A 131 -10.06 18.20 5.74
CA VAL A 131 -9.59 19.59 5.62
C VAL A 131 -10.16 20.25 4.38
N VAL A 132 -10.20 19.51 3.26
CA VAL A 132 -10.85 19.97 2.03
C VAL A 132 -12.34 20.20 2.25
N ASP A 133 -13.03 19.31 2.96
CA ASP A 133 -14.46 19.48 3.27
C ASP A 133 -14.72 20.77 4.07
N THR A 134 -13.91 21.01 5.11
CA THR A 134 -14.00 22.24 5.93
C THR A 134 -13.70 23.50 5.09
N GLN A 135 -12.71 23.42 4.20
CA GLN A 135 -12.37 24.52 3.28
C GLN A 135 -13.51 24.84 2.31
N ILE A 136 -14.16 23.81 1.77
CA ILE A 136 -15.31 23.96 0.89
C ILE A 136 -16.46 24.61 1.65
N GLU A 137 -16.76 24.16 2.87
CA GLU A 137 -17.81 24.75 3.71
C GLU A 137 -17.56 26.24 3.96
N ALA A 138 -16.35 26.61 4.41
CA ALA A 138 -15.99 28.00 4.65
C ALA A 138 -16.12 28.86 3.38
N SER A 139 -15.70 28.31 2.23
CA SER A 139 -15.76 29.00 0.93
C SER A 139 -17.21 29.21 0.47
N LEU A 140 -18.10 28.25 0.71
CA LEU A 140 -19.52 28.35 0.39
C LEU A 140 -20.23 29.40 1.26
N VAL A 141 -19.93 29.44 2.55
CA VAL A 141 -20.46 30.47 3.48
C VAL A 141 -19.97 31.87 3.07
N MET A 142 -18.70 32.00 2.70
CA MET A 142 -18.13 33.25 2.19
C MET A 142 -18.79 33.72 0.89
N LEU A 143 -18.95 32.81 -0.08
CA LEU A 143 -19.56 33.12 -1.37
C LEU A 143 -21.02 33.54 -1.22
N SER A 144 -21.80 32.79 -0.44
CA SER A 144 -23.22 33.10 -0.19
C SER A 144 -23.39 34.43 0.53
N SER A 145 -22.56 34.71 1.56
CA SER A 145 -22.57 35.99 2.27
C SER A 145 -22.19 37.16 1.36
N SER A 146 -21.18 36.98 0.49
CA SER A 146 -20.75 38.00 -0.46
C SER A 146 -21.80 38.27 -1.53
N LEU A 147 -22.45 37.21 -2.04
CA LEU A 147 -23.54 37.31 -3.00
C LEU A 147 -24.74 38.03 -2.39
N ALA A 148 -25.12 37.70 -1.15
CA ALA A 148 -26.20 38.39 -0.44
C ALA A 148 -25.91 39.89 -0.26
N LYS A 149 -24.69 40.24 0.15
CA LYS A 149 -24.24 41.64 0.27
C LYS A 149 -24.28 42.36 -1.08
N ALA A 150 -23.83 41.73 -2.16
CA ALA A 150 -23.86 42.30 -3.50
C ALA A 150 -25.30 42.54 -3.98
N ILE A 151 -26.21 41.57 -3.79
CA ILE A 151 -27.62 41.69 -4.16
C ILE A 151 -28.30 42.82 -3.37
N VAL A 152 -28.06 42.91 -2.06
CA VAL A 152 -28.60 43.99 -1.22
C VAL A 152 -28.09 45.35 -1.68
N ALA A 153 -26.80 45.46 -2.00
CA ALA A 153 -26.23 46.71 -2.53
C ALA A 153 -26.87 47.11 -3.87
N THR A 154 -27.08 46.16 -4.79
CA THR A 154 -27.74 46.45 -6.07
C THR A 154 -29.23 46.78 -5.93
N GLU A 155 -29.94 46.12 -5.01
CA GLU A 155 -31.37 46.38 -4.77
C GLU A 155 -31.58 47.77 -4.18
N ILE A 156 -30.72 48.22 -3.27
CA ILE A 156 -30.81 49.56 -2.68
C ILE A 156 -30.56 50.66 -3.74
N GLN A 157 -29.63 50.42 -4.68
CA GLN A 157 -29.40 51.34 -5.79
C GLN A 157 -30.56 51.37 -6.79
N THR A 158 -31.24 50.24 -7.00
CA THR A 158 -32.31 50.12 -8.00
C THR A 158 -33.66 50.57 -7.45
N ASN A 159 -33.89 50.39 -6.14
CA ASN A 159 -35.17 50.63 -5.49
C ASN A 159 -35.06 51.60 -4.29
N PRO A 160 -35.03 52.92 -4.55
CA PRO A 160 -34.89 53.94 -3.52
C PRO A 160 -36.10 54.03 -2.56
N GLN A 161 -37.23 53.40 -2.89
CA GLN A 161 -38.42 53.37 -2.02
C GLN A 161 -38.20 52.58 -0.72
N HIS A 162 -37.13 51.77 -0.64
CA HIS A 162 -36.82 50.98 0.54
C HIS A 162 -36.54 51.86 1.79
N ILE A 163 -36.01 53.08 1.60
CA ILE A 163 -35.70 54.02 2.71
C ILE A 163 -36.91 54.32 3.60
N HIS A 164 -38.12 54.35 3.04
CA HIS A 164 -39.34 54.62 3.81
C HIS A 164 -39.65 53.50 4.82
N ASN A 165 -39.39 52.25 4.43
CA ASN A 165 -39.57 51.10 5.31
C ASN A 165 -38.52 51.08 6.42
N VAL A 166 -37.27 51.43 6.10
CA VAL A 166 -36.17 51.53 7.06
C VAL A 166 -36.48 52.61 8.11
N LEU A 167 -36.92 53.79 7.65
CA LEU A 167 -37.30 54.88 8.52
C LEU A 167 -38.46 54.49 9.45
N ARG A 168 -39.50 53.82 8.93
CA ARG A 168 -40.62 53.31 9.74
C ARG A 168 -40.13 52.33 10.82
N GLN A 169 -39.31 51.35 10.45
CA GLN A 169 -38.73 50.37 11.38
C GLN A 169 -37.87 51.05 12.45
N GLY A 170 -37.07 52.04 12.08
CA GLY A 170 -36.23 52.81 12.99
C GLY A 170 -37.00 53.66 13.99
N ILE A 171 -38.15 54.19 13.58
CA ILE A 171 -39.03 54.96 14.46
C ILE A 171 -39.84 54.06 15.39
N GLU A 172 -40.28 52.88 14.92
CA GLU A 172 -40.99 51.90 15.75
C GLU A 172 -40.09 51.28 16.83
N SER A 173 -38.79 51.16 16.58
CA SER A 173 -37.83 50.63 17.56
C SER A 173 -37.50 51.64 18.68
N LEU A 174 -37.80 52.92 18.47
CA LEU A 174 -37.64 53.95 19.49
C LEU A 174 -38.86 53.97 20.43
N PRO A 175 -38.66 54.08 21.76
CA PRO A 175 -39.76 54.32 22.69
C PRO A 175 -40.29 55.75 22.52
N LEU A 176 -41.18 55.94 21.54
CA LEU A 176 -41.76 57.24 21.15
C LEU A 176 -42.66 57.81 22.26
N LYS A 177 -42.07 58.65 23.13
CA LYS A 177 -42.81 59.62 23.95
C LYS A 177 -42.52 61.02 23.43
N ASN A 178 -43.15 61.43 22.32
CA ASN A 178 -43.12 62.80 21.77
C ASN A 178 -41.77 63.52 21.92
N GLN A 179 -40.69 62.88 21.50
CA GLN A 179 -39.35 63.47 21.53
C GLN A 179 -38.95 63.93 20.13
N PRO A 180 -38.17 65.02 20.02
CA PRO A 180 -37.55 65.38 18.75
C PRO A 180 -36.61 64.26 18.31
N VAL A 181 -36.64 63.96 17.02
CA VAL A 181 -35.81 62.94 16.38
C VAL A 181 -35.04 63.60 15.26
N ASN A 182 -33.71 63.49 15.31
CA ASN A 182 -32.82 63.93 14.25
C ASN A 182 -32.49 62.72 13.38
N VAL A 183 -32.76 62.83 12.09
CA VAL A 183 -32.51 61.76 11.12
C VAL A 183 -31.49 62.25 10.12
N ARG A 184 -30.32 61.61 10.07
CA ARG A 184 -29.25 61.90 9.12
C ARG A 184 -29.32 60.93 7.95
N LEU A 185 -29.35 61.46 6.74
CA LEU A 185 -29.57 60.73 5.49
C LEU A 185 -28.65 61.27 4.38
N ASN A 186 -28.49 60.50 3.30
CA ASN A 186 -27.90 61.01 2.07
C ASN A 186 -28.79 62.11 1.45
N PRO A 187 -28.23 63.17 0.85
CA PRO A 187 -29.01 64.21 0.16
C PRO A 187 -30.08 63.68 -0.83
N GLN A 188 -29.80 62.59 -1.57
CA GLN A 188 -30.77 62.00 -2.50
C GLN A 188 -31.95 61.36 -1.76
N ASP A 189 -31.70 60.77 -0.60
CA ASP A 189 -32.73 60.14 0.23
C ASP A 189 -33.57 61.18 0.98
N VAL A 190 -32.99 62.35 1.33
CA VAL A 190 -33.73 63.47 1.93
C VAL A 190 -34.81 63.95 0.97
N GLU A 191 -34.49 64.15 -0.31
CA GLU A 191 -35.46 64.58 -1.32
C GLU A 191 -36.62 63.58 -1.48
N LEU A 192 -36.32 62.28 -1.45
CA LEU A 192 -37.31 61.21 -1.54
C LEU A 192 -38.21 61.15 -0.30
N VAL A 193 -37.64 61.34 0.89
CA VAL A 193 -38.37 61.35 2.16
C VAL A 193 -39.25 62.60 2.28
N GLU A 194 -38.79 63.77 1.84
CA GLU A 194 -39.59 65.00 1.82
C GLU A 194 -40.79 64.92 0.86
N GLN A 195 -40.65 64.22 -0.27
CA GLN A 195 -41.76 63.96 -1.19
C GLN A 195 -42.81 63.02 -0.58
N ALA A 196 -42.40 62.04 0.23
CA ALA A 196 -43.28 61.03 0.80
C ALA A 196 -43.92 61.44 2.14
N TYR A 197 -43.22 62.22 2.97
CA TYR A 197 -43.70 62.67 4.27
C TYR A 197 -44.17 64.12 4.18
N SER A 198 -45.50 64.32 4.13
CA SER A 198 -46.10 65.65 4.13
C SER A 198 -45.67 66.48 5.36
N ALA A 199 -45.42 67.78 5.15
CA ALA A 199 -44.96 68.73 6.17
C ALA A 199 -45.77 68.72 7.48
N THR A 200 -47.05 68.33 7.42
CA THR A 200 -47.93 68.23 8.59
C THR A 200 -47.61 67.05 9.53
N MET A 201 -46.94 66.00 9.05
CA MET A 201 -46.53 64.86 9.89
C MET A 201 -45.18 65.12 10.56
N LEU A 202 -44.29 65.86 9.89
CA LEU A 202 -43.05 66.40 10.43
C LEU A 202 -43.29 67.36 11.61
N GLU A 203 -44.21 68.31 11.44
CA GLU A 203 -44.56 69.28 12.50
C GLU A 203 -45.18 68.62 13.73
N LYS A 204 -46.02 67.59 13.54
CA LYS A 204 -46.64 66.85 14.66
C LYS A 204 -45.66 65.97 15.42
N LYS A 205 -44.57 65.53 14.79
CA LYS A 205 -43.60 64.59 15.39
C LYS A 205 -42.24 65.20 15.70
N GLN A 206 -42.02 66.49 15.40
CA GLN A 206 -40.76 67.21 15.63
C GLN A 206 -39.53 66.49 15.02
N TRP A 207 -39.67 65.98 13.79
CA TRP A 207 -38.56 65.34 13.08
C TRP A 207 -37.72 66.38 12.36
N GLN A 208 -36.40 66.31 12.53
CA GLN A 208 -35.44 67.14 11.81
C GLN A 208 -34.62 66.23 10.90
N PHE A 209 -34.61 66.52 9.60
CA PHE A 209 -33.78 65.81 8.63
C PHE A 209 -32.50 66.60 8.38
N GLU A 210 -31.35 65.95 8.52
CA GLU A 210 -30.04 66.51 8.22
C GLU A 210 -29.42 65.74 7.06
N ALA A 211 -29.03 66.48 6.01
CA ALA A 211 -28.38 65.91 4.84
C ALA A 211 -26.88 65.74 5.11
N ASP A 212 -26.40 64.50 5.09
CA ASP A 212 -25.00 64.14 5.29
C ASP A 212 -24.44 63.44 4.04
N PRO A 213 -23.55 64.10 3.27
CA PRO A 213 -22.94 63.52 2.07
C PRO A 213 -21.98 62.36 2.34
N SER A 214 -21.59 62.10 3.60
CA SER A 214 -20.71 60.98 3.95
C SER A 214 -21.42 59.62 3.99
N LEU A 215 -22.76 59.62 4.02
CA LEU A 215 -23.59 58.42 4.05
C LEU A 215 -23.91 57.92 2.63
N SER A 216 -23.93 56.59 2.45
CA SER A 216 -24.32 56.01 1.17
C SER A 216 -25.84 56.04 1.00
N VAL A 217 -26.32 55.95 -0.24
CA VAL A 217 -27.76 55.85 -0.53
C VAL A 217 -28.34 54.64 0.20
N GLY A 218 -29.42 54.85 0.95
CA GLY A 218 -30.06 53.83 1.78
C GLY A 218 -29.54 53.71 3.23
N ASP A 219 -28.49 54.46 3.61
CA ASP A 219 -28.05 54.58 5.00
C ASP A 219 -28.92 55.60 5.75
N CYS A 220 -29.33 55.23 6.97
CA CYS A 220 -30.10 56.10 7.84
C CYS A 220 -29.54 56.05 9.26
N PHE A 221 -29.32 57.22 9.85
CA PHE A 221 -28.92 57.33 11.24
C PHE A 221 -29.96 58.13 12.00
N ILE A 222 -30.56 57.51 13.02
CA ILE A 222 -31.64 58.12 13.79
C ILE A 222 -31.12 58.42 15.20
N GLU A 223 -31.11 59.69 15.57
CA GLU A 223 -30.68 60.16 16.88
C GLU A 223 -31.87 60.79 17.63
N SER A 224 -32.08 60.39 18.87
CA SER A 224 -33.01 61.01 19.80
C SER A 224 -32.30 61.30 21.13
N GLN A 225 -32.93 62.11 22.00
CA GLN A 225 -32.30 62.56 23.25
C GLN A 225 -31.80 61.43 24.17
N LYS A 226 -32.36 60.21 24.04
CA LYS A 226 -32.05 59.07 24.91
C LYS A 226 -31.51 57.85 24.16
N SER A 227 -31.50 57.86 22.83
CA SER A 227 -31.14 56.67 22.04
C SER A 227 -30.71 57.08 20.64
N ALA A 228 -29.64 56.47 20.15
CA ALA A 228 -29.23 56.51 18.76
C ALA A 228 -29.39 55.11 18.17
N VAL A 229 -29.95 55.03 16.97
CA VAL A 229 -30.15 53.79 16.23
C VAL A 229 -29.44 53.94 14.88
N ASP A 230 -28.39 53.14 14.70
CA ASP A 230 -27.65 53.05 13.45
C ASP A 230 -28.33 52.03 12.53
N LEU A 231 -28.94 52.52 11.44
CA LEU A 231 -29.60 51.72 10.42
C LEU A 231 -28.82 51.71 9.10
N THR A 232 -27.50 51.88 9.16
CA THR A 232 -26.64 51.69 7.98
C THR A 232 -26.82 50.31 7.37
N VAL A 233 -26.73 50.24 6.05
CA VAL A 233 -26.84 49.00 5.27
C VAL A 233 -25.82 47.97 5.74
N LYS A 234 -24.61 48.44 6.10
CA LYS A 234 -23.56 47.61 6.68
C LYS A 234 -24.01 46.97 8.00
N ASN A 235 -24.45 47.75 8.98
CA ASN A 235 -24.84 47.21 10.28
C ASN A 235 -26.05 46.26 10.17
N ARG A 236 -27.00 46.57 9.28
CA ARG A 236 -28.18 45.72 9.04
C ARG A 236 -27.84 44.39 8.37
N THR A 237 -26.99 44.42 7.35
CA THR A 237 -26.53 43.19 6.69
C THR A 237 -25.66 42.35 7.62
N GLU A 238 -24.79 42.99 8.41
CA GLU A 238 -24.01 42.30 9.44
C GLU A 238 -24.90 41.66 10.50
N THR A 239 -25.91 42.38 11.03
CA THR A 239 -26.85 41.85 12.03
C THR A 239 -27.58 40.59 11.56
N VAL A 240 -28.01 40.55 10.29
CA VAL A 240 -28.70 39.36 9.73
C VAL A 240 -27.71 38.23 9.44
N LEU A 241 -26.49 38.58 9.01
CA LEU A 241 -25.45 37.61 8.68
C LEU A 241 -24.61 37.17 9.89
N VAL A 242 -24.87 37.65 11.12
CA VAL A 242 -24.06 37.33 12.31
C VAL A 242 -23.84 35.83 12.46
N ALA A 243 -24.92 35.04 12.38
CA ALA A 243 -24.83 33.59 12.53
C ALA A 243 -23.93 32.94 11.45
N LEU A 244 -24.01 33.43 10.20
CA LEU A 244 -23.16 32.93 9.11
C LEU A 244 -21.71 33.38 9.27
N THR A 245 -21.47 34.61 9.72
CA THR A 245 -20.11 35.13 9.97
C THR A 245 -19.45 34.44 11.16
N GLU A 246 -20.22 34.07 12.18
CA GLU A 246 -19.73 33.30 13.32
C GLU A 246 -19.37 31.87 12.90
N GLN A 247 -20.22 31.22 12.10
CA GLN A 247 -19.93 29.91 11.52
C GLN A 247 -18.67 29.95 10.64
N GLN A 248 -18.53 30.98 9.79
CA GLN A 248 -17.34 31.16 8.96
C GLN A 248 -16.07 31.27 9.82
N TYR A 249 -16.09 32.10 10.87
CA TYR A 249 -14.95 32.27 11.76
C TYR A 249 -14.57 30.97 12.49
N GLN A 250 -15.57 30.17 12.89
CA GLN A 250 -15.35 28.87 13.51
C GLN A 250 -14.70 27.88 12.53
N LEU A 251 -15.19 27.81 11.29
CA LEU A 251 -14.64 26.93 10.25
C LEU A 251 -13.19 27.32 9.88
N GLU A 252 -12.90 28.62 9.73
CA GLU A 252 -11.54 29.10 9.47
C GLU A 252 -10.57 28.72 10.59
N LYS A 253 -11.01 28.85 11.86
CA LYS A 253 -10.21 28.45 13.02
C LYS A 253 -9.95 26.94 13.05
N GLN A 254 -10.96 26.13 12.77
CA GLN A 254 -10.83 24.67 12.69
C GLN A 254 -9.87 24.27 11.57
N LEU A 255 -9.98 24.89 10.40
CA LEU A 255 -9.10 24.64 9.27
C LEU A 255 -7.64 24.98 9.60
N GLN A 256 -7.41 26.12 10.26
CA GLN A 256 -6.07 26.55 10.65
C GLN A 256 -5.46 25.60 11.71
N GLN A 257 -6.27 25.10 12.65
CA GLN A 257 -5.84 24.06 13.58
C GLN A 257 -5.51 22.74 12.87
N ALA A 258 -6.37 22.30 11.95
CA ALA A 258 -6.17 21.06 11.20
C ALA A 258 -4.91 21.11 10.31
N LEU A 259 -4.65 22.25 9.65
CA LEU A 259 -3.42 22.46 8.87
C LEU A 259 -2.16 22.43 9.75
N LEU A 260 -2.21 23.01 10.94
CA LEU A 260 -1.08 22.98 11.88
C LEU A 260 -0.82 21.55 12.38
N GLU A 261 -1.86 20.79 12.72
CA GLU A 261 -1.75 19.39 13.10
C GLU A 261 -1.18 18.53 11.96
N GLN A 262 -1.61 18.75 10.72
CA GLN A 262 -1.06 18.06 9.55
C GLN A 262 0.43 18.39 9.35
N THR A 263 0.81 19.65 9.50
CA THR A 263 2.22 20.07 9.38
C THR A 263 3.07 19.41 10.47
N GLN A 264 2.56 19.31 11.70
CA GLN A 264 3.26 18.64 12.80
C GLN A 264 3.37 17.12 12.59
N LYS A 265 2.30 16.46 12.12
CA LYS A 265 2.32 15.02 11.81
C LYS A 265 3.21 14.69 10.61
N ALA A 266 3.30 15.57 9.61
CA ALA A 266 4.22 15.42 8.49
C ALA A 266 5.70 15.55 8.92
N VAL A 267 6.00 16.36 9.95
CA VAL A 267 7.36 16.55 10.50
C VAL A 267 7.75 15.45 11.50
N ALA A 268 6.78 14.79 12.14
CA ALA A 268 7.03 13.74 13.15
C ALA A 268 7.37 12.36 12.57
N ILE A 269 7.28 12.17 11.25
CA ILE A 269 7.67 10.91 10.60
C ILE A 269 9.14 11.05 10.20
N PRO A 270 10.07 10.28 10.79
CA PRO A 270 11.45 10.31 10.32
C PRO A 270 11.44 9.87 8.86
N THR A 271 11.94 10.75 7.99
CA THR A 271 12.44 10.39 6.68
C THR A 271 13.47 9.28 6.89
N GLN A 272 13.04 8.02 6.90
CA GLN A 272 13.97 6.92 6.74
C GLN A 272 14.55 7.09 5.35
N GLU A 273 15.81 7.52 5.33
CA GLU A 273 16.68 7.51 4.17
C GLU A 273 16.51 6.16 3.46
N VAL A 274 16.03 6.23 2.23
CA VAL A 274 16.14 5.13 1.28
C VAL A 274 17.64 4.83 1.15
N PRO A 275 18.14 3.63 1.52
CA PRO A 275 19.53 3.32 1.25
C PRO A 275 19.66 3.15 -0.26
N THR A 276 20.35 4.09 -0.90
CA THR A 276 20.80 3.95 -2.29
C THR A 276 21.76 2.76 -2.37
N PRO A 277 21.56 1.78 -3.28
CA PRO A 277 22.53 0.74 -3.49
C PRO A 277 23.61 1.28 -4.43
N ASN A 278 24.75 1.72 -3.91
CA ASN A 278 25.98 1.67 -4.70
C ASN A 278 27.26 1.73 -3.87
N GLU A 279 28.25 0.98 -4.36
CA GLU A 279 29.69 1.12 -4.13
C GLU A 279 30.25 0.66 -2.77
N SER A 280 30.21 -0.66 -2.55
CA SER A 280 31.22 -1.36 -1.75
C SER A 280 31.97 -2.37 -2.63
N SER A 281 32.70 -1.85 -3.62
CA SER A 281 33.64 -2.60 -4.47
C SER A 281 34.89 -1.77 -4.76
N GLU A 282 35.50 -1.12 -3.77
CA GLU A 282 36.85 -0.54 -3.92
C GLU A 282 37.38 -0.15 -2.53
N ASN A 283 37.97 -1.12 -1.82
CA ASN A 283 39.00 -0.93 -0.79
C ASN A 283 39.28 -2.26 -0.06
N GLN A 284 39.77 -3.25 -0.82
CA GLN A 284 40.53 -4.38 -0.28
C GLN A 284 41.72 -4.66 -1.19
N GLU A 285 42.57 -3.66 -1.42
CA GLU A 285 43.82 -3.90 -2.15
C GLU A 285 44.92 -2.90 -1.80
N THR A 286 45.19 -2.67 -0.51
CA THR A 286 46.51 -2.14 -0.08
C THR A 286 46.73 -2.32 1.43
N GLN A 287 46.84 -3.57 1.90
CA GLN A 287 47.52 -3.82 3.18
C GLN A 287 48.01 -5.28 3.31
N GLU A 288 48.70 -5.78 2.29
CA GLU A 288 49.55 -6.96 2.48
C GLU A 288 50.65 -6.95 1.43
N GLN A 289 51.82 -6.38 1.77
CA GLN A 289 53.16 -6.84 1.38
C GLN A 289 54.23 -5.76 1.63
N ALA A 290 55.26 -6.18 2.38
CA ALA A 290 56.62 -5.64 2.50
C ALA A 290 56.85 -4.35 3.30
#